data_AF-A0A382ES77-F1
#
_entry.id   AF-A0A382ES77-F1
#
_cell.length_a   1.000
_cell.length_b   1.000
_cell.length_c   1.000
_cell.angle_alpha   90.00
_cell.angle_beta   90.00
_cell.angle_gamma   90.00
#
_symmetry.space_group_name_H-M   'P 1'
#
loop_
_entity.id
_entity.type
_entity.pdbx_description
1 polymer ?
#
loop_
_entity_poly.entity_id
_entity_poly.type
_entity_poly.pdbx_seq_one_letter_code
_entity_poly.pdbx_strand_id
1 'polypeptide(L)'
;MITIIAGGTGSIKLVRGIMSQETDVNIISNVGDNYWLYGMYICPDIDTIMYGLADLLDYEKGWGIKKDTFGFLQQMEIFGEETWFRIGDRDTATHLIRTNMLKNGKSLGDITKWLCEKFAIEAKIIPVTDNTIETRVKTDEGEMHLQEFWVKHRGRNKVEGIQYIGSEKARPSPEA
;
A
#
# COMPACT_ATOMS: atom_id res chain seq x y z
N MET A 1 3.72 -16.62 18.46
CA MET A 1 3.03 -16.34 17.19
C MET A 1 1.71 -15.60 17.39
N ILE A 2 1.70 -14.31 17.05
CA ILE A 2 0.51 -13.46 16.95
C ILE A 2 0.29 -13.11 15.48
N THR A 3 -0.94 -13.22 14.97
CA THR A 3 -1.29 -12.80 13.61
C THR A 3 -2.22 -11.59 13.66
N ILE A 4 -1.88 -10.54 12.91
CA ILE A 4 -2.61 -9.28 12.84
C ILE A 4 -3.11 -9.08 11.41
N ILE A 5 -4.40 -8.79 11.24
CA ILE A 5 -4.94 -8.28 9.97
C ILE A 5 -4.79 -6.76 10.00
N ALA A 6 -4.10 -6.21 9.01
CA ALA A 6 -3.70 -4.81 8.97
C ALA A 6 -4.16 -4.12 7.69
N GLY A 7 -4.61 -2.88 7.85
CA GLY A 7 -5.01 -2.00 6.75
C GLY A 7 -5.19 -0.56 7.24
N GLY A 8 -4.80 0.40 6.42
CA GLY A 8 -4.73 1.80 6.75
C GLY A 8 -3.63 2.18 7.74
N THR A 9 -3.53 3.49 7.98
CA THR A 9 -2.50 4.11 8.83
C THR A 9 -2.68 3.83 10.33
N GLY A 10 -3.83 3.30 10.75
CA GLY A 10 -4.11 2.91 12.14
C GLY A 10 -3.36 1.65 12.56
N SER A 11 -3.27 0.66 11.67
CA SER A 11 -2.73 -0.67 12.01
C SER A 11 -1.26 -0.63 12.42
N ILE A 12 -0.43 0.22 11.81
CA ILE A 12 0.98 0.32 12.18
C ILE A 12 1.19 0.73 13.65
N LYS A 13 0.29 1.54 14.23
CA LYS A 13 0.37 1.91 15.65
C LYS A 13 0.17 0.69 16.55
N LEU A 14 -0.80 -0.16 16.21
CA LEU A 14 -1.08 -1.41 16.91
C LEU A 14 0.07 -2.40 16.74
N VAL A 15 0.54 -2.59 15.51
CA VAL A 15 1.65 -3.50 15.19
C VAL A 15 2.91 -3.13 15.98
N ARG A 16 3.29 -1.84 16.00
CA ARG A 16 4.44 -1.37 16.79
C ARG A 16 4.27 -1.62 18.29
N GLY A 17 3.06 -1.43 18.81
CA GLY A 17 2.74 -1.73 20.20
C GLY A 17 2.94 -3.20 20.53
N ILE A 18 2.41 -4.10 19.70
CA ILE A 18 2.55 -5.55 19.87
C ILE A 18 4.01 -5.98 19.72
N MET A 19 4.72 -5.50 18.70
CA MET A 19 6.14 -5.83 18.47
C MET A 19 7.08 -5.34 19.57
N SER A 20 6.64 -4.40 20.41
CA SER A 20 7.40 -4.02 21.61
C SER A 20 7.38 -5.07 22.71
N GLN A 21 6.46 -6.03 22.65
CA GLN A 21 6.24 -7.08 23.64
C GLN A 21 6.47 -8.49 23.09
N GLU A 22 6.31 -8.69 21.79
CA GLU A 22 6.40 -10.01 21.12
C GLU A 22 7.22 -9.92 19.84
N THR A 23 8.09 -10.89 19.58
CA THR A 23 8.95 -10.92 18.38
C THR A 23 8.36 -11.75 17.24
N ASP A 24 7.50 -12.73 17.54
CA ASP A 24 6.92 -13.64 16.55
C ASP A 24 5.54 -13.15 16.09
N VAL A 25 5.55 -12.15 15.20
CA VAL A 25 4.36 -11.46 14.69
C VAL A 25 4.23 -11.60 13.17
N ASN A 26 3.08 -12.09 12.73
CA ASN A 26 2.65 -12.13 11.33
C ASN A 26 1.66 -10.99 11.07
N ILE A 27 1.83 -10.31 9.95
CA ILE A 27 0.99 -9.17 9.56
C ILE A 27 0.40 -9.47 8.18
N ILE A 28 -0.90 -9.76 8.16
CA ILE A 28 -1.66 -9.96 6.93
C ILE A 28 -2.16 -8.58 6.47
N SER A 29 -1.52 -8.05 5.43
CA SER A 29 -1.81 -6.71 4.91
C SER A 29 -2.93 -6.74 3.87
N ASN A 30 -3.83 -5.78 3.97
CA ASN A 30 -4.79 -5.45 2.93
C ASN A 30 -4.07 -5.15 1.59
N VAL A 31 -4.73 -5.53 0.49
CA VAL A 31 -4.32 -5.24 -0.90
C VAL A 31 -5.41 -4.52 -1.69
N GLY A 32 -6.60 -4.34 -1.10
CA GLY A 32 -7.76 -3.78 -1.78
C GLY A 32 -7.64 -2.30 -2.12
N ASP A 33 -6.62 -1.62 -1.62
CA ASP A 33 -6.30 -0.22 -1.90
C ASP A 33 -5.06 -0.07 -2.80
N ASN A 34 -4.47 -1.19 -3.24
CA ASN A 34 -3.39 -1.21 -4.22
C ASN A 34 -3.87 -0.57 -5.52
N TYR A 35 -3.00 0.19 -6.16
CA TYR A 35 -3.40 1.04 -7.28
C TYR A 35 -2.30 1.14 -8.33
N TRP A 36 -2.70 1.16 -9.60
CA TRP A 36 -1.80 1.44 -10.72
C TRP A 36 -1.80 2.94 -11.03
N LEU A 37 -0.65 3.59 -10.87
CA LEU A 37 -0.49 5.02 -11.18
C LEU A 37 0.88 5.29 -11.81
N TYR A 38 0.91 6.12 -12.86
CA TYR A 38 2.11 6.42 -13.65
C TYR A 38 2.85 5.16 -14.16
N GLY A 39 2.10 4.09 -14.44
CA GLY A 39 2.65 2.80 -14.86
C GLY A 39 3.34 2.00 -13.75
N MET A 40 3.23 2.44 -12.49
CA MET A 40 3.75 1.78 -11.29
C MET A 40 2.63 1.17 -10.46
N TYR A 41 2.93 0.04 -9.79
CA TYR A 41 2.04 -0.61 -8.85
C TYR A 41 2.36 -0.19 -7.42
N ILE A 42 1.39 0.46 -6.79
CA ILE A 42 1.48 1.07 -5.46
C ILE A 42 0.71 0.18 -4.48
N CYS A 43 1.29 -0.06 -3.30
CA CYS A 43 0.68 -0.89 -2.26
C CYS A 43 0.65 -0.16 -0.91
N PRO A 44 -0.27 0.80 -0.72
CA PRO A 44 -0.17 1.79 0.36
C PRO A 44 -0.15 1.18 1.77
N ASP A 45 -0.99 0.16 2.02
CA ASP A 45 -1.03 -0.50 3.33
C ASP A 45 0.23 -1.33 3.62
N ILE A 46 0.72 -2.08 2.64
CA ILE A 46 1.99 -2.83 2.75
C ILE A 46 3.15 -1.86 2.99
N ASP A 47 3.23 -0.79 2.20
CA ASP A 47 4.29 0.21 2.25
C ASP A 47 4.27 0.97 3.59
N THR A 48 3.08 1.33 4.08
CA THR A 48 2.93 2.00 5.38
C THR A 48 3.41 1.13 6.53
N ILE A 49 3.09 -0.16 6.54
CA ILE A 49 3.56 -1.09 7.58
C ILE A 49 5.07 -1.27 7.46
N MET A 50 5.57 -1.52 6.25
CA MET A 50 6.99 -1.72 5.98
C MET A 50 7.82 -0.50 6.40
N TYR A 51 7.47 0.70 5.96
CA TYR A 51 8.15 1.93 6.37
C TYR A 51 7.98 2.20 7.86
N GLY A 52 6.84 1.86 8.45
CA GLY A 52 6.59 2.01 9.87
C GLY A 52 7.50 1.17 10.74
N LEU A 53 7.76 -0.07 10.33
CA LEU A 53 8.66 -1.01 11.02
C LEU A 53 10.13 -0.72 10.76
N ALA A 54 10.46 -0.18 9.59
CA ALA A 54 11.83 0.24 9.25
C ALA A 54 12.24 1.60 9.86
N ASP A 55 11.39 2.22 10.70
CA ASP A 55 11.55 3.61 11.15
C ASP A 55 11.77 4.60 9.99
N LEU A 56 11.09 4.37 8.87
CA LEU A 56 11.14 5.23 7.68
C LEU A 56 9.84 6.02 7.48
N LEU A 57 8.74 5.65 8.12
CA LEU A 57 7.44 6.29 7.92
C LEU A 57 7.47 7.78 8.33
N ASP A 58 6.84 8.63 7.50
CA ASP A 58 6.52 10.01 7.90
C ASP A 58 5.32 9.99 8.85
N TYR A 59 5.59 10.06 10.16
CA TYR A 59 4.55 10.02 11.18
C TYR A 59 3.68 11.28 11.25
N GLU A 60 4.14 12.42 10.71
CA GLU A 60 3.32 13.65 10.66
C GLU A 60 2.21 13.51 9.63
N LYS A 61 2.52 12.91 8.48
CA LYS A 61 1.53 12.62 7.42
C LYS A 61 0.77 11.32 7.66
N GLY A 62 1.40 10.36 8.33
CA GLY A 62 0.90 9.00 8.56
C GLY A 62 1.12 8.03 7.39
N TRP A 63 1.79 8.46 6.32
CA TRP A 63 2.06 7.70 5.09
C TRP A 63 3.34 8.20 4.42
N GLY A 64 3.93 7.37 3.55
CA GLY A 64 5.15 7.71 2.80
C GLY A 64 6.42 7.77 3.67
N ILE A 65 7.53 8.16 3.05
CA ILE A 65 8.85 8.13 3.70
C ILE A 65 9.20 9.49 4.35
N LYS A 66 9.75 9.46 5.56
CA LYS A 66 10.23 10.65 6.28
C LYS A 66 11.38 11.30 5.53
N LYS A 67 11.34 12.63 5.43
CA LYS A 67 12.31 13.47 4.69
C LYS A 67 12.41 13.13 3.19
N ASP A 68 11.35 12.56 2.60
CA ASP A 68 11.29 12.36 1.16
C ASP A 68 11.08 13.68 0.41
N THR A 69 11.52 13.72 -0.84
CA THR A 69 11.38 14.84 -1.77
C THR A 69 10.33 14.53 -2.84
N PHE A 70 9.90 15.52 -3.62
CA PHE A 70 8.82 15.38 -4.60
C PHE A 70 9.26 15.85 -6.00
N GLY A 71 10.54 15.67 -6.34
CA GLY A 71 11.09 16.10 -7.63
C GLY A 71 10.43 15.37 -8.80
N PHE A 72 10.17 14.07 -8.64
CA PHE A 72 9.40 13.26 -9.58
C PHE A 72 8.04 13.90 -9.89
N LEU A 73 7.23 14.18 -8.86
CA LEU A 73 5.90 14.78 -9.08
C LEU A 73 5.96 16.18 -9.65
N GLN A 74 6.93 17.01 -9.25
CA GLN A 74 7.13 18.33 -9.87
C GLN A 74 7.38 18.21 -11.38
N GLN A 75 8.17 17.22 -11.80
CA GLN A 75 8.43 16.97 -13.21
C GLN A 75 7.19 16.41 -13.94
N MET A 76 6.40 15.56 -13.28
CA MET A 76 5.15 15.03 -13.83
C MET A 76 4.12 16.14 -14.06
N GLU A 77 4.01 17.09 -13.12
CA GLU A 77 3.14 18.27 -13.27
C GLU A 77 3.55 19.13 -14.49
N ILE A 78 4.85 19.33 -14.72
CA ILE A 78 5.36 20.01 -15.92
C ILE A 78 4.94 19.29 -17.22
N PHE A 79 4.86 17.96 -17.20
CA PHE A 79 4.40 17.16 -18.33
C PHE A 79 2.87 17.13 -18.49
N GLY A 80 2.12 17.76 -17.58
CA GLY A 80 0.66 17.85 -17.63
C GLY A 80 -0.06 16.66 -16.99
N GLU A 81 0.63 15.82 -16.24
CA GLU A 81 0.03 14.71 -15.51
C GLU A 81 -0.65 15.19 -14.22
N GLU A 82 -1.74 14.54 -13.82
CA GLU A 82 -2.38 14.85 -12.54
C GLU A 82 -1.52 14.34 -11.38
N THR A 83 -1.27 15.16 -10.37
CA THR A 83 -0.41 14.84 -9.20
C THR A 83 -1.18 14.80 -7.87
N TRP A 84 -2.46 14.40 -7.91
CA TRP A 84 -3.32 14.33 -6.73
C TRP A 84 -2.88 13.27 -5.71
N PHE A 85 -2.21 12.21 -6.15
CA PHE A 85 -1.61 11.21 -5.27
C PHE A 85 -0.14 11.55 -5.03
N ARG A 86 0.20 11.90 -3.79
CA ARG A 86 1.54 12.41 -3.47
C ARG A 86 2.54 11.27 -3.25
N ILE A 87 3.34 10.95 -4.25
CA ILE A 87 4.45 9.99 -4.20
C ILE A 87 5.78 10.73 -4.07
N GLY A 88 6.58 10.34 -3.08
CA GLY A 88 7.94 10.89 -2.92
C GLY A 88 8.98 10.22 -3.82
N ASP A 89 10.17 10.79 -3.93
CA ASP A 89 11.23 10.28 -4.81
C ASP A 89 11.77 8.91 -4.34
N ARG A 90 11.92 8.72 -3.03
CA ARG A 90 12.32 7.43 -2.44
C ARG A 90 11.18 6.42 -2.49
N ASP A 91 9.94 6.87 -2.31
CA ASP A 91 8.73 6.05 -2.43
C ASP A 91 8.59 5.51 -3.87
N THR A 92 8.81 6.37 -4.86
CA THR A 92 8.83 6.04 -6.29
C THR A 92 9.80 4.90 -6.61
N ALA A 93 10.98 4.88 -5.98
CA ALA A 93 11.93 3.78 -6.16
C ALA A 93 11.37 2.42 -5.70
N THR A 94 10.62 2.41 -4.60
CA THR A 94 9.94 1.20 -4.09
C THR A 94 8.92 0.70 -5.11
N HIS A 95 8.05 1.60 -5.59
CA HIS A 95 7.00 1.25 -6.55
C HIS A 95 7.59 0.78 -7.89
N LEU A 96 8.64 1.43 -8.39
CA LEU A 96 9.31 1.06 -9.63
C LEU A 96 9.92 -0.34 -9.54
N ILE A 97 10.66 -0.64 -8.46
CA ILE A 97 11.27 -1.96 -8.27
C ILE A 97 10.20 -3.05 -8.14
N ARG A 98 9.15 -2.83 -7.33
CA ARG A 98 8.01 -3.75 -7.21
C ARG A 98 7.40 -4.03 -8.58
N THR A 99 7.11 -2.98 -9.34
CA THR A 99 6.52 -3.08 -10.67
C THR A 99 7.38 -3.90 -11.61
N ASN A 100 8.69 -3.66 -11.62
CA ASN A 100 9.62 -4.42 -12.45
C ASN A 100 9.66 -5.89 -12.03
N MET A 101 9.66 -6.20 -10.74
CA MET A 101 9.64 -7.59 -10.27
C MET A 101 8.33 -8.31 -10.63
N LEU A 102 7.17 -7.64 -10.48
CA LEU A 102 5.86 -8.15 -10.91
C LEU A 102 5.85 -8.46 -12.41
N LYS A 103 6.35 -7.53 -13.24
CA LYS A 103 6.46 -7.73 -14.69
C LYS A 103 7.38 -8.90 -15.08
N ASN A 104 8.34 -9.23 -14.22
CA ASN A 104 9.21 -10.39 -14.37
C ASN A 104 8.67 -11.67 -13.70
N GLY A 105 7.39 -11.70 -13.35
CA GLY A 105 6.68 -12.90 -12.88
C GLY A 105 6.86 -13.24 -11.39
N LYS A 106 7.42 -12.33 -10.59
CA LYS A 106 7.42 -12.48 -9.12
C LYS A 106 6.04 -12.20 -8.55
N SER A 107 5.66 -12.93 -7.50
CA SER A 107 4.42 -12.69 -6.76
C SER A 107 4.54 -11.47 -5.83
N LEU A 108 3.41 -10.91 -5.38
CA LEU A 108 3.43 -9.78 -4.46
C LEU A 108 3.99 -10.18 -3.09
N GLY A 109 3.72 -11.41 -2.64
CA GLY A 109 4.28 -12.00 -1.42
C GLY A 109 5.81 -12.07 -1.48
N ASP A 110 6.36 -12.65 -2.56
CA ASP A 110 7.82 -12.73 -2.76
C ASP A 110 8.48 -11.35 -2.76
N ILE A 111 7.84 -10.39 -3.44
CA ILE A 111 8.36 -9.02 -3.52
C ILE A 111 8.31 -8.33 -2.15
N THR A 112 7.20 -8.49 -1.42
CA THR A 112 7.04 -7.92 -0.08
C THR A 112 8.09 -8.46 0.87
N LYS A 113 8.30 -9.78 0.86
CA LYS A 113 9.37 -10.44 1.63
C LYS A 113 10.75 -9.89 1.27
N TRP A 114 11.07 -9.79 -0.02
CA TRP A 114 12.35 -9.25 -0.47
C TRP A 114 12.56 -7.80 -0.03
N LEU A 115 11.52 -6.95 -0.10
CA LEU A 115 11.60 -5.56 0.37
C LEU A 115 11.82 -5.50 1.89
N CYS A 116 11.12 -6.34 2.67
CA CYS A 116 11.33 -6.44 4.11
C CYS A 116 12.78 -6.82 4.46
N GLU A 117 13.39 -7.76 3.72
CA GLU A 117 14.80 -8.11 3.89
C GLU A 117 15.73 -6.91 3.62
N LYS A 118 15.43 -6.07 2.62
CA LYS A 118 16.23 -4.86 2.32
C LYS A 118 16.12 -3.78 3.39
N PHE A 119 15.01 -3.74 4.11
CA PHE A 119 14.81 -2.83 5.24
C PHE A 119 15.14 -3.46 6.60
N ALA A 120 15.68 -4.68 6.64
CA ALA A 120 15.98 -5.44 7.86
C ALA A 120 14.78 -5.56 8.82
N ILE A 121 13.58 -5.79 8.27
CA ILE A 121 12.35 -5.98 9.03
C ILE A 121 12.24 -7.45 9.45
N GLU A 122 12.13 -7.70 10.75
CA GLU A 122 12.02 -9.06 11.30
C GLU A 122 10.59 -9.65 11.19
N ALA A 123 9.56 -8.79 11.25
CA ALA A 123 8.18 -9.23 11.14
C ALA A 123 7.84 -9.72 9.72
N LYS A 124 6.95 -10.72 9.65
CA LYS A 124 6.46 -11.24 8.36
C LYS A 124 5.27 -10.42 7.91
N ILE A 125 5.49 -9.57 6.91
CA ILE A 125 4.42 -8.86 6.21
C ILE A 125 3.99 -9.71 5.02
N ILE A 126 2.73 -10.12 5.02
CA ILE A 126 2.15 -11.03 4.03
C ILE A 126 0.96 -10.31 3.38
N PRO A 127 0.95 -10.06 2.07
CA PRO A 127 -0.26 -9.58 1.40
C PRO A 127 -1.35 -10.64 1.53
N VAL A 128 -2.60 -10.24 1.82
CA VAL A 128 -3.72 -11.18 1.99
C VAL A 128 -3.92 -12.10 0.78
N THR A 129 -3.55 -11.65 -0.42
CA THR A 129 -3.51 -12.45 -1.64
C THR A 129 -2.46 -11.90 -2.61
N ASP A 130 -1.95 -12.77 -3.49
CA ASP A 130 -1.19 -12.37 -4.68
C ASP A 130 -2.09 -11.98 -5.87
N ASN A 131 -3.40 -12.22 -5.77
CA ASN A 131 -4.35 -11.82 -6.79
C ASN A 131 -4.70 -10.34 -6.66
N THR A 132 -5.02 -9.71 -7.79
CA THR A 132 -5.50 -8.32 -7.77
C THR A 132 -6.91 -8.26 -7.19
N ILE A 133 -7.07 -7.44 -6.14
CA ILE A 133 -8.36 -7.05 -5.60
C ILE A 133 -8.39 -5.52 -5.57
N GLU A 134 -9.48 -4.92 -6.03
CA GLU A 134 -9.70 -3.48 -5.95
C GLU A 134 -10.96 -3.19 -5.14
N THR A 135 -10.83 -2.29 -4.16
CA THR A 135 -11.97 -1.70 -3.47
C THR A 135 -12.46 -0.51 -4.29
N ARG A 136 -13.68 -0.62 -4.83
CA ARG A 136 -14.32 0.44 -5.60
C ARG A 136 -15.52 0.98 -4.84
N VAL A 137 -15.66 2.30 -4.87
CA VAL A 137 -16.72 3.04 -4.19
C VAL A 137 -17.69 3.54 -5.25
N LYS A 138 -18.96 3.16 -5.09
CA LYS A 138 -20.06 3.72 -5.89
C LYS A 138 -20.51 5.00 -5.23
N THR A 139 -20.56 6.07 -6.02
CA THR A 139 -20.96 7.39 -5.56
C THR A 139 -22.00 8.01 -6.48
N ASP A 140 -22.57 9.12 -6.04
CA ASP A 140 -23.46 9.97 -6.83
C ASP A 140 -22.80 10.56 -8.10
N GLU A 141 -21.48 10.58 -8.18
CA GLU A 141 -20.71 11.02 -9.37
C GLU A 141 -20.17 9.85 -10.20
N GLY A 142 -20.53 8.60 -9.85
CA GLY A 142 -20.09 7.39 -10.53
C GLY A 142 -19.21 6.49 -9.66
N GLU A 143 -18.70 5.43 -10.28
CA GLU A 143 -17.85 4.44 -9.61
C GLU A 143 -16.37 4.80 -9.76
N MET A 144 -15.65 4.81 -8.64
CA MET A 144 -14.23 5.18 -8.59
C MET A 144 -13.44 4.25 -7.66
N HIS A 145 -12.13 4.20 -7.83
CA HIS A 145 -11.24 3.47 -6.92
C HIS A 145 -11.23 4.12 -5.54
N LEU A 146 -10.98 3.32 -4.48
CA LEU A 146 -10.92 3.82 -3.10
C LEU A 146 -9.94 5.00 -2.93
N GLN A 147 -8.79 4.95 -3.62
CA GLN A 147 -7.79 6.03 -3.59
C GLN A 147 -8.29 7.31 -4.28
N GLU A 148 -9.04 7.20 -5.38
CA GLU A 148 -9.64 8.37 -6.01
C GLU A 148 -10.67 9.00 -5.08
N PHE A 149 -11.55 8.20 -4.49
CA PHE A 149 -12.54 8.67 -3.53
C PHE A 149 -11.89 9.41 -2.35
N TRP A 150 -10.94 8.78 -1.67
CA TRP A 150 -10.34 9.33 -0.45
C TRP A 150 -9.33 10.43 -0.70
N VAL A 151 -8.48 10.30 -1.71
CA VAL A 151 -7.36 11.22 -1.94
C VAL A 151 -7.75 12.33 -2.92
N LYS A 152 -8.22 11.96 -4.13
CA LYS A 152 -8.58 12.93 -5.18
C LYS A 152 -9.82 13.73 -4.79
N HIS A 153 -10.89 13.04 -4.36
CA HIS A 153 -12.17 13.66 -4.02
C HIS A 153 -12.35 13.97 -2.53
N ARG A 154 -11.34 13.67 -1.70
CA ARG A 154 -11.31 13.96 -0.25
C ARG A 154 -12.50 13.37 0.53
N GLY A 155 -13.04 12.24 0.06
CA GLY A 155 -14.16 11.54 0.67
C GLY A 155 -15.48 12.33 0.69
N ARG A 156 -15.65 13.30 -0.23
CA ARG A 156 -16.80 14.21 -0.22
C ARG A 156 -18.01 13.69 -0.97
N ASN A 157 -17.81 12.82 -1.96
CA ASN A 157 -18.92 12.25 -2.73
C ASN A 157 -19.80 11.38 -1.85
N LYS A 158 -21.10 11.32 -2.18
CA LYS A 158 -22.05 10.52 -1.41
C LYS A 158 -21.86 9.05 -1.77
N VAL A 159 -21.52 8.22 -0.79
CA VAL A 159 -21.36 6.77 -1.00
C VAL A 159 -22.73 6.09 -1.11
N GLU A 160 -22.91 5.33 -2.19
CA GLU A 160 -24.10 4.53 -2.47
C GLU A 160 -23.83 3.02 -2.34
N GLY A 161 -22.56 2.60 -2.41
CA GLY A 161 -22.17 1.21 -2.22
C GLY A 161 -20.66 1.00 -2.32
N ILE A 162 -20.22 -0.20 -1.96
CA ILE A 162 -18.82 -0.64 -2.03
C ILE A 162 -18.78 -1.98 -2.76
N GLN A 163 -17.78 -2.15 -3.62
CA GLN A 163 -17.54 -3.40 -4.34
C GLN A 163 -16.06 -3.80 -4.25
N TYR A 164 -15.81 -5.10 -4.27
CA TYR A 164 -14.47 -5.69 -4.22
C TYR A 164 -14.22 -6.46 -5.51
N ILE A 165 -13.67 -5.78 -6.52
CA ILE A 165 -13.45 -6.36 -7.84
C ILE A 165 -12.32 -7.38 -7.77
N GLY A 166 -12.56 -8.60 -8.25
CA GLY A 166 -11.58 -9.70 -8.28
C GLY A 166 -11.58 -10.58 -7.03
N SER A 167 -12.25 -10.15 -5.96
CA SER A 167 -12.32 -10.89 -4.69
C SER A 167 -12.92 -12.30 -4.84
N GLU A 168 -13.85 -12.49 -5.77
CA GLU A 168 -14.54 -13.75 -6.02
C GLU A 168 -13.64 -14.84 -6.64
N LYS A 169 -12.53 -14.44 -7.24
CA LYS A 169 -11.52 -15.34 -7.82
C LYS A 169 -10.21 -15.36 -7.03
N ALA A 170 -10.08 -14.47 -6.04
CA ALA A 170 -8.89 -14.36 -5.24
C ALA A 170 -8.73 -15.59 -4.32
N ARG A 171 -7.48 -16.00 -4.13
CA ARG A 171 -7.11 -17.03 -3.17
C ARG A 171 -6.21 -16.40 -2.11
N PRO A 172 -6.36 -16.75 -0.83
CA PRO A 172 -5.41 -16.32 0.19
C PRO A 172 -3.98 -16.66 -0.24
N SER A 173 -3.03 -15.78 0.06
CA SER A 173 -1.61 -16.10 -0.11
C SER A 173 -1.31 -17.40 0.65
N PRO A 174 -0.50 -18.34 0.13
CA PRO A 174 -0.22 -19.60 0.82
C PRO A 174 0.39 -19.43 2.21
N GLU A 175 1.01 -18.28 2.46
CA GLU A 175 1.65 -17.89 3.72
C GLU A 175 0.71 -17.13 4.68
N ALA A 176 -0.49 -16.74 4.23
CA ALA A 176 -1.47 -15.96 5.00
C ALA A 176 -2.31 -16.83 5.95
#